data_AF-A0A920J8X9-F1
#
_entry.id   AF-A0A920J8X9-F1
#
_cell.length_a   1.000
_cell.length_b   1.000
_cell.length_c   1.000
_cell.angle_alpha   90.00
_cell.angle_beta   90.00
_cell.angle_gamma   90.00
#
_symmetry.space_group_name_H-M   'P 1'
#
loop_
_entity.id
_entity.type
_entity.pdbx_description
1 polymer ?
#
loop_
_entity_poly.entity_id
_entity_poly.type
_entity_poly.pdbx_seq_one_letter_code
_entity_poly.pdbx_strand_id
1 'polypeptide(L)'
;MTKEWVDCILAFVCGSKCHIFPSALDWLAGMPRRYPDYALQFADWNMVSTAGAFLFGASQILFLFIVLKTVMGGKKATPQVWEGARGLEWSVESPAPYHTFSTPPKVN
;
A
#
# COMPACT_ATOMS: atom_id res chain seq x y z
N MET A 1 -7.86 4.80 -11.43
CA MET A 1 -7.25 3.70 -10.65
C MET A 1 -7.37 2.42 -11.47
N THR A 2 -6.28 1.83 -11.95
CA THR A 2 -6.34 0.60 -12.78
C THR A 2 -6.49 -0.64 -11.88
N LYS A 3 -7.01 -1.75 -12.42
CA LYS A 3 -7.19 -3.02 -11.68
C LYS A 3 -5.91 -3.46 -10.95
N GLU A 4 -4.76 -3.25 -11.58
CA GLU A 4 -3.43 -3.57 -11.03
C GLU A 4 -3.16 -2.88 -9.68
N TRP A 5 -3.61 -1.64 -9.49
CA TRP A 5 -3.49 -0.93 -8.22
C TRP A 5 -4.42 -1.50 -7.16
N VAL A 6 -5.64 -1.89 -7.54
CA VAL A 6 -6.60 -2.53 -6.63
C VAL A 6 -6.07 -3.89 -6.18
N ASP A 7 -5.52 -4.68 -7.10
CA ASP A 7 -4.92 -5.99 -6.79
C ASP A 7 -3.71 -5.84 -5.86
N CYS A 8 -2.87 -4.82 -6.07
CA CYS A 8 -1.75 -4.51 -5.19
C CYS A 8 -2.19 -4.12 -3.77
N ILE A 9 -3.24 -3.28 -3.66
CA ILE A 9 -3.79 -2.87 -2.37
C ILE A 9 -4.41 -4.06 -1.64
N LEU A 10 -5.18 -4.89 -2.35
CA LEU A 10 -5.80 -6.08 -1.79
C LEU A 10 -4.76 -7.10 -1.32
N ALA A 11 -3.71 -7.34 -2.12
CA ALA A 11 -2.61 -8.23 -1.74
C ALA A 11 -1.85 -7.73 -0.50
N PHE A 12 -1.60 -6.42 -0.41
CA PHE A 12 -0.96 -5.79 0.75
C PHE A 12 -1.82 -5.91 2.02
N VAL A 13 -3.12 -5.58 1.92
CA VAL A 13 -4.05 -5.64 3.05
C VAL A 13 -4.27 -7.08 3.50
N CYS A 14 -4.48 -8.01 2.59
CA CYS A 14 -4.66 -9.42 2.90
C CYS A 14 -3.39 -10.01 3.54
N GLY A 15 -2.22 -9.82 2.93
CA GLY A 15 -0.95 -10.32 3.44
C GLY A 15 -0.61 -9.78 4.83
N SER A 16 -0.75 -8.47 5.04
CA SER A 16 -0.50 -7.85 6.35
C SER A 16 -1.45 -8.36 7.43
N LYS A 17 -2.74 -8.56 7.13
CA LYS A 17 -3.71 -9.14 8.08
C LYS A 17 -3.42 -10.60 8.38
N CYS A 18 -3.15 -11.43 7.37
CA CYS A 18 -2.81 -12.83 7.55
C CYS A 18 -1.48 -13.03 8.30
N HIS A 19 -0.56 -12.08 8.25
CA HIS A 19 0.67 -12.12 9.04
C HIS A 19 0.43 -11.68 10.50
N ILE A 20 -0.20 -10.51 10.70
CA ILE A 20 -0.30 -9.87 12.01
C ILE A 20 -1.35 -10.55 12.91
N PHE A 21 -2.46 -11.04 12.33
CA PHE A 21 -3.56 -11.59 13.11
C PHE A 21 -3.20 -12.90 13.84
N PRO A 22 -2.59 -13.93 13.19
CA PRO A 22 -2.09 -15.12 13.88
C PRO A 22 -1.08 -14.79 14.98
N SER A 23 -0.11 -13.92 14.68
CA SER A 23 0.92 -13.54 15.65
C SER A 23 0.36 -12.78 16.85
N ALA A 24 -0.76 -12.06 16.70
CA ALA A 24 -1.49 -11.46 17.80
C ALA A 24 -2.21 -12.49 18.68
N LEU A 25 -2.75 -13.57 18.08
CA LEU A 25 -3.33 -14.69 18.83
C LEU A 25 -2.26 -15.47 19.60
N ASP A 26 -1.10 -15.74 18.98
CA ASP A 26 0.01 -16.40 19.66
C ASP A 26 0.52 -15.58 20.85
N TRP A 27 0.55 -14.25 20.70
CA TRP A 27 0.88 -13.35 21.80
C TRP A 27 -0.14 -13.44 22.96
N LEU A 28 -1.44 -13.47 22.66
CA LEU A 28 -2.49 -13.66 23.66
C LEU A 28 -2.45 -15.06 24.30
N ALA A 29 -2.03 -16.07 23.55
CA ALA A 29 -1.84 -17.44 24.03
C ALA A 29 -0.54 -17.64 24.82
N GLY A 30 0.24 -16.58 25.03
CA GLY A 30 1.39 -16.56 25.93
C GLY A 30 2.74 -16.81 25.26
N MET A 31 2.82 -16.81 23.92
CA MET A 31 4.10 -16.89 23.22
C MET A 31 4.84 -15.54 23.36
N PRO A 32 5.97 -15.49 24.08
CA PRO A 32 6.71 -14.25 24.20
C PRO A 32 7.53 -14.01 22.93
N ARG A 33 7.86 -12.75 22.68
CA ARG A 33 8.63 -12.30 21.52
C ARG A 33 10.09 -12.74 21.62
N ARG A 34 10.72 -13.03 20.47
CA ARG A 34 12.16 -13.33 20.27
C ARG A 34 12.63 -14.76 20.58
N TYR A 35 11.75 -15.75 20.51
CA TYR A 35 12.14 -17.16 20.64
C TYR A 35 12.35 -17.78 19.26
N PRO A 36 13.49 -18.47 19.03
CA PRO A 36 13.75 -19.16 17.78
C PRO A 36 12.97 -20.49 17.68
N ASP A 37 12.66 -21.10 18.82
CA ASP A 37 12.03 -22.43 18.90
C ASP A 37 10.66 -22.29 19.60
N TYR A 38 9.66 -23.04 19.13
CA TYR A 38 8.28 -23.00 19.64
C TYR A 38 7.70 -24.40 19.86
N ALA A 39 6.74 -24.50 20.80
CA ALA A 39 6.01 -25.74 21.04
C ALA A 39 5.06 -26.08 19.88
N LEU A 40 4.78 -27.37 19.67
CA LEU A 40 3.94 -27.87 18.57
C LEU A 40 2.54 -27.22 18.51
N GLN A 41 2.01 -26.77 19.65
CA GLN A 41 0.71 -26.09 19.74
C GLN A 41 0.63 -24.75 18.98
N PHE A 42 1.77 -24.12 18.68
CA PHE A 42 1.84 -22.87 17.92
C PHE A 42 2.22 -23.07 16.45
N ALA A 43 2.43 -24.31 16.01
CA ALA A 43 2.92 -24.59 14.66
C ALA A 43 1.96 -24.11 13.56
N ASP A 44 0.66 -24.32 13.75
CA ASP A 44 -0.36 -23.96 12.76
C ASP A 44 -0.45 -22.44 12.56
N TRP A 45 -0.44 -21.66 13.65
CA TRP A 45 -0.51 -20.20 13.59
C TRP A 45 0.76 -19.57 13.02
N ASN A 46 1.93 -20.13 13.34
CA ASN A 46 3.21 -19.69 12.75
C ASN A 46 3.30 -20.02 11.26
N MET A 47 2.73 -21.15 10.81
CA MET A 47 2.66 -21.50 9.39
C MET A 47 1.77 -20.50 8.62
N VAL A 48 0.60 -20.16 9.14
CA VAL A 48 -0.29 -19.14 8.53
C VAL A 48 0.38 -17.77 8.51
N SER A 49 1.05 -17.38 9.60
CA SER A 49 1.79 -16.10 9.67
C SER A 49 2.91 -16.04 8.63
N THR A 50 3.61 -17.15 8.41
CA THR A 50 4.67 -17.26 7.39
C THR A 50 4.12 -17.12 5.98
N ALA A 51 3.00 -17.78 5.67
CA ALA A 51 2.33 -17.62 4.37
C ALA A 51 1.88 -16.17 4.14
N GLY A 52 1.33 -15.51 5.18
CA GLY A 52 0.96 -14.09 5.13
C GLY A 52 2.18 -13.18 4.93
N ALA A 53 3.31 -13.48 5.56
CA ALA A 53 4.55 -12.72 5.40
C ALA A 53 5.11 -12.81 3.98
N PHE A 54 5.08 -13.98 3.35
CA PHE A 54 5.48 -14.13 1.95
C PHE A 54 4.55 -13.37 1.01
N LEU A 55 3.23 -13.40 1.24
CA LEU A 55 2.27 -12.62 0.46
C LEU A 55 2.50 -11.11 0.61
N PHE A 56 2.79 -10.66 1.84
CA PHE A 56 3.15 -9.27 2.11
C PHE A 56 4.45 -8.87 1.39
N GLY A 57 5.49 -9.71 1.44
CA GLY A 57 6.73 -9.48 0.68
C GLY A 57 6.51 -9.39 -0.83
N ALA A 58 5.71 -10.29 -1.39
CA ALA A 58 5.34 -10.27 -2.81
C ALA A 58 4.58 -8.99 -3.20
N SER A 59 3.74 -8.45 -2.30
CA SER A 59 3.03 -7.19 -2.56
C SER A 59 3.97 -5.98 -2.75
N GLN A 60 5.13 -5.97 -2.08
CA GLN A 60 6.13 -4.90 -2.24
C GLN A 60 6.80 -4.96 -3.62
N ILE A 61 7.04 -6.17 -4.13
CA ILE A 61 7.59 -6.37 -5.48
C ILE A 61 6.57 -5.92 -6.53
N LEU A 62 5.30 -6.26 -6.34
CA LEU A 62 4.23 -5.81 -7.22
C LEU A 62 4.09 -4.28 -7.21
N PHE A 63 4.20 -3.65 -6.04
CA PHE A 63 4.20 -2.18 -5.91
C PHE A 63 5.36 -1.56 -6.71
N LEU A 64 6.58 -2.07 -6.56
CA LEU A 64 7.74 -1.58 -7.31
C LEU A 64 7.53 -1.74 -8.83
N PHE A 65 7.00 -2.87 -9.26
CA PHE A 65 6.68 -3.13 -10.67
C PHE A 65 5.68 -2.11 -11.23
N ILE A 66 4.61 -1.82 -10.49
CA ILE A 66 3.60 -0.84 -10.91
C ILE A 66 4.21 0.56 -11.00
N VAL A 67 5.02 0.97 -10.01
CA VAL A 67 5.72 2.27 -10.03
C VAL A 67 6.60 2.39 -11.26
N LEU A 68 7.47 1.39 -11.52
CA LEU A 68 8.33 1.37 -12.70
C LEU A 68 7.53 1.47 -14.00
N LYS A 69 6.45 0.70 -14.12
CA LYS A 69 5.54 0.76 -15.27
C LYS A 69 4.96 2.17 -15.47
N THR A 70 4.52 2.83 -14.41
CA THR A 70 3.94 4.19 -14.49
C THR A 70 4.96 5.28 -14.81
N VAL A 71 6.22 5.11 -14.41
CA VAL A 71 7.30 6.05 -14.72
C VAL A 71 7.76 5.89 -16.17
N MET A 72 7.86 4.65 -16.65
CA MET A 72 8.33 4.35 -18.00
C MET A 72 7.27 4.58 -19.08
N GLY A 73 5.97 4.60 -18.73
CA GLY A 73 4.91 4.87 -19.68
C GLY A 73 3.53 5.04 -19.05
N GLY A 74 2.63 5.71 -19.76
CA GLY A 74 1.25 5.91 -19.32
C GLY A 74 0.60 7.13 -19.97
N LYS A 75 -0.71 7.28 -19.74
CA LYS A 75 -1.43 8.51 -20.08
C LYS A 75 -1.00 9.61 -19.11
N LYS A 76 -0.67 10.79 -19.62
CA LYS A 76 -0.39 11.96 -18.77
C LYS A 76 -1.60 12.26 -17.90
N ALA A 77 -1.33 12.58 -16.64
CA ALA A 77 -2.35 12.94 -15.67
C ALA A 77 -3.01 14.27 -16.05
N THR A 78 -4.34 14.32 -15.98
CA THR A 78 -5.14 15.57 -16.05
C THR A 78 -4.94 16.37 -14.75
N PRO A 79 -5.11 17.70 -14.72
CA PRO A 79 -5.03 18.51 -13.50
C PRO A 79 -5.87 17.97 -12.32
N GLN A 80 -7.06 17.44 -12.63
CA GLN A 80 -7.97 16.82 -11.65
C GLN A 80 -8.06 15.31 -11.89
N VAL A 81 -7.15 14.54 -11.29
CA VAL A 81 -7.09 13.07 -11.46
C VAL A 81 -8.05 12.28 -10.58
N TRP A 82 -8.48 12.86 -9.44
CA TRP A 82 -9.35 12.20 -8.48
C TRP A 82 -10.77 12.75 -8.55
N GLU A 83 -11.75 11.85 -8.53
CA GLU A 83 -13.15 12.26 -8.42
C GLU A 83 -13.39 12.90 -7.05
N GLY A 84 -13.81 14.17 -7.04
CA GLY A 84 -14.03 14.93 -5.80
C GLY A 84 -12.79 15.63 -5.23
N ALA A 85 -11.67 15.66 -5.96
CA ALA A 85 -10.53 16.53 -5.60
C ALA A 85 -10.97 18.00 -5.58
N ARG A 86 -10.94 18.61 -4.39
CA ARG A 86 -11.28 20.01 -4.12
C ARG A 86 -10.09 20.67 -3.45
N GLY A 87 -9.64 21.79 -4.00
CA GLY A 87 -8.46 22.50 -3.54
C GLY A 87 -7.78 23.23 -4.68
N LEU A 88 -6.93 24.20 -4.36
CA LEU A 88 -6.19 24.99 -5.35
C LEU A 88 -5.08 24.17 -6.02
N GLU A 89 -4.64 23.08 -5.39
CA GLU A 89 -3.65 22.16 -5.94
C GLU A 89 -4.14 21.41 -7.19
N TRP A 90 -5.46 21.30 -7.39
CA TRP A 90 -6.09 20.61 -8.52
C TRP A 90 -6.45 21.53 -9.69
N SER A 91 -6.24 22.84 -9.55
CA SER A 91 -6.38 23.81 -10.65
C SER A 91 -5.09 24.00 -11.45
N VAL A 92 -3.99 23.41 -10.98
CA VAL A 92 -2.66 23.48 -11.59
C VAL A 92 -2.44 22.28 -12.50
N GLU A 93 -1.75 22.49 -13.63
CA GLU A 93 -1.41 21.41 -14.55
C GLU A 93 -0.41 20.41 -13.96
N SER A 94 -0.47 19.16 -14.44
CA SER A 94 0.49 18.11 -14.10
C SER A 94 1.32 17.79 -15.34
N PRO A 95 2.64 18.07 -15.36
CA PRO A 95 3.52 18.48 -14.26
C PRO A 95 3.36 19.96 -13.84
N ALA A 96 3.60 20.25 -12.55
CA ALA A 96 3.47 21.60 -12.03
C ALA A 96 4.46 22.58 -12.70
N PRO A 97 4.00 23.76 -13.14
CA PRO A 97 4.88 24.81 -13.65
C PRO A 97 5.75 25.40 -12.54
N TYR A 98 6.89 26.01 -12.90
CA TYR A 98 7.84 26.60 -11.95
C TYR A 98 7.20 27.69 -11.06
N HIS A 99 6.23 28.43 -11.59
CA HIS A 99 5.40 29.37 -10.85
C HIS A 99 3.96 28.85 -10.78
N THR A 100 3.52 28.47 -9.58
CA THR A 100 2.22 27.81 -9.35
C THR A 100 1.03 28.66 -9.79
N PHE A 101 1.05 29.97 -9.52
CA PHE A 101 0.01 30.90 -9.95
C PHE A 101 0.65 32.22 -10.38
N SER A 102 0.40 32.65 -11.62
CA SER A 102 0.79 34.01 -12.07
C SER A 102 -0.18 35.08 -11.57
N THR A 103 -1.44 34.71 -11.34
CA THR A 103 -2.49 35.56 -10.77
C THR A 103 -3.02 34.91 -9.50
N PRO A 104 -3.12 35.64 -8.37
CA PRO A 104 -3.58 35.06 -7.12
C PRO A 104 -5.02 34.55 -7.25
N PRO A 105 -5.30 33.30 -6.87
CA PRO A 105 -6.65 32.77 -6.92
C PRO A 105 -7.51 33.44 -5.84
N LYS A 106 -8.75 33.80 -6.19
CA LYS A 106 -9.74 34.29 -5.23
C LYS A 106 -10.37 33.10 -4.52
N VAL A 107 -10.16 33.02 -3.21
CA VAL A 107 -10.80 32.03 -2.33
C VAL A 107 -12.04 32.70 -1.75
N ASN A 108 -13.21 32.09 -1.96
CA ASN A 108 -14.47 32.50 -1.35
C ASN A 108 -14.87 31.48 -0.29
#